data_AF-A0A1V2MHA4-F1
#
_entry.id   AF-A0A1V2MHA4-F1
#
_cell.length_a   1.000
_cell.length_b   1.000
_cell.length_c   1.000
_cell.angle_alpha   90.00
_cell.angle_beta   90.00
_cell.angle_gamma   90.00
#
_symmetry.space_group_name_H-M   'P 1'
#
loop_
_entity.id
_entity.type
_entity.pdbx_description
1 polymer ?
#
loop_
_entity_poly.entity_id
_entity_poly.type
_entity_poly.pdbx_seq_one_letter_code
_entity_poly.pdbx_strand_id
1 'polypeptide(L)'
;MRIRLIVSILYLILGIMSVYTSVMIFFVPMFTVPLVKFHLGSKLTQEYIFLDFTIGLLMYFLSNTLIAPIIYITLIIMPAYSIIKAQEKKVVNNPNLILVTGTIIWGGLLLQGQLLVRYGYSYYEEYKILIEQFLNPIKEDPNHQIFYQGIEELFVSLYPSTLFMSALLMGLLAVVVNRRRKQLHLVMEQLLAFRLSKGILLLALVAILMLPMHEIQYAEEVGANLLFIIFILFYISGLFGIISHVTKLDLSTTLKLACIVMLILLLPVVPILPLLYGFFDTIFNFRRVELVI
;
A
#
# COMPACT_ATOMS: atom_id res chain seq x y z
N MET A 1 17.38 -23.37 12.23
CA MET A 1 17.42 -23.92 10.85
C MET A 1 16.21 -24.80 10.50
N ARG A 2 15.88 -25.87 11.25
CA ARG A 2 14.75 -26.80 10.92
C ARG A 2 13.39 -26.11 10.70
N ILE A 3 12.98 -25.22 11.61
CA ILE A 3 11.70 -24.48 11.50
C ILE A 3 11.68 -23.59 10.25
N ARG A 4 12.81 -22.94 9.93
CA ARG A 4 12.93 -22.08 8.74
C ARG A 4 12.76 -22.87 7.45
N LEU A 5 13.38 -24.05 7.39
CA LEU A 5 13.27 -24.96 6.27
C LEU A 5 11.82 -25.44 6.09
N ILE A 6 11.11 -25.76 7.18
CA ILE A 6 9.68 -26.13 7.13
C ILE A 6 8.84 -24.99 6.55
N VAL A 7 9.06 -23.75 7.02
CA VAL A 7 8.35 -22.56 6.50
C VAL A 7 8.63 -22.36 5.00
N SER A 8 9.89 -22.48 4.59
CA SER A 8 10.30 -22.37 3.19
C SER A 8 9.70 -23.47 2.30
N ILE A 9 9.64 -24.72 2.78
CA ILE A 9 8.98 -25.83 2.07
C ILE A 9 7.48 -25.61 1.96
N LEU A 10 6.83 -25.09 3.01
CA LEU A 10 5.42 -24.77 2.97
C LEU A 10 5.11 -23.72 1.90
N TYR A 11 5.95 -22.67 1.79
CA TYR A 11 5.81 -21.72 0.69
C TYR A 11 6.01 -22.39 -0.68
N LEU A 12 7.03 -23.24 -0.82
CA LEU A 12 7.25 -24.00 -2.06
C LEU A 12 6.02 -24.80 -2.48
N ILE A 13 5.40 -25.54 -1.55
CA ILE A 13 4.19 -26.34 -1.80
C ILE A 13 3.04 -25.43 -2.23
N LEU A 14 2.80 -24.32 -1.52
CA LEU A 14 1.75 -23.36 -1.88
C LEU A 14 1.95 -22.76 -3.28
N GLY A 15 3.20 -22.51 -3.65
CA GLY A 15 3.57 -22.04 -4.99
C GLY A 15 3.30 -23.06 -6.08
N ILE A 16 3.70 -24.32 -5.87
CA ILE A 16 3.48 -25.42 -6.83
C ILE A 16 1.99 -25.72 -6.99
N MET A 17 1.22 -25.65 -5.90
CA MET A 17 -0.24 -25.83 -5.93
C MET A 17 -0.99 -24.65 -6.55
N SER A 18 -0.29 -23.64 -7.09
CA SER A 18 -0.90 -22.44 -7.69
C SER A 18 -1.82 -21.66 -6.74
N VAL A 19 -1.65 -21.82 -5.41
CA VAL A 19 -2.42 -21.03 -4.43
C VAL A 19 -2.10 -19.54 -4.57
N TYR A 20 -0.87 -19.23 -5.01
CA TYR A 20 -0.38 -17.88 -5.23
C TYR A 20 -1.09 -17.14 -6.37
N THR A 21 -1.63 -17.84 -7.35
CA THR A 21 -2.35 -17.21 -8.47
C THR A 21 -3.81 -16.95 -8.15
N SER A 22 -4.43 -17.76 -7.27
CA SER A 22 -5.88 -17.75 -7.08
C SER A 22 -6.39 -16.86 -5.95
N VAL A 23 -5.59 -16.61 -4.90
CA VAL A 23 -6.12 -15.97 -3.66
C VAL A 23 -5.18 -14.89 -3.08
N MET A 24 -4.00 -14.67 -3.66
CA MET A 24 -2.89 -14.21 -2.83
C MET A 24 -2.90 -12.74 -2.41
N ILE A 25 -3.53 -11.84 -3.17
CA ILE A 25 -3.54 -10.40 -2.86
C ILE A 25 -4.05 -10.16 -1.43
N PHE A 26 -5.12 -10.85 -1.01
CA PHE A 26 -5.70 -10.66 0.34
C PHE A 26 -4.90 -11.34 1.47
N PHE A 27 -4.05 -12.32 1.14
CA PHE A 27 -3.31 -13.11 2.12
C PHE A 27 -1.85 -12.66 2.30
N VAL A 28 -1.38 -11.65 1.55
CA VAL A 28 -0.04 -11.06 1.70
C VAL A 28 0.30 -10.77 3.18
N PRO A 29 -0.55 -10.08 3.97
CA PRO A 29 -0.27 -9.82 5.39
C PRO A 29 -0.08 -11.10 6.21
N MET A 30 -0.84 -12.16 5.93
CA MET A 30 -0.75 -13.43 6.65
C MET A 30 0.49 -14.22 6.25
N PHE A 31 0.87 -14.22 4.97
CA PHE A 31 2.02 -14.96 4.49
C PHE A 31 3.35 -14.37 4.95
N THR A 32 3.42 -13.11 5.35
CA THR A 32 4.65 -12.55 5.97
C THR A 32 4.87 -13.05 7.41
N VAL A 33 3.82 -13.51 8.11
CA VAL A 33 3.86 -13.81 9.56
C VAL A 33 4.84 -14.91 9.95
N PRO A 34 4.85 -16.10 9.29
CA PRO A 34 5.76 -17.17 9.66
C PRO A 34 7.23 -16.74 9.57
N LEU A 35 7.58 -15.96 8.54
CA LEU A 35 8.94 -15.47 8.30
C LEU A 35 9.38 -14.43 9.33
N VAL A 36 8.54 -13.45 9.59
CA VAL A 36 8.84 -12.39 10.57
C VAL A 36 8.95 -12.99 11.97
N LYS A 37 8.03 -13.89 12.36
CA LYS A 37 8.07 -14.55 13.67
C LYS A 37 9.34 -15.37 13.88
N PHE A 38 9.82 -16.08 12.85
CA PHE A 38 11.08 -16.81 12.93
C PHE A 38 12.28 -15.89 13.24
N HIS A 39 12.30 -14.69 12.67
CA HIS A 39 13.38 -13.71 12.84
C HIS A 39 13.23 -12.81 14.09
N LEU A 40 12.20 -13.01 14.93
CA LEU A 40 12.11 -12.30 16.22
C LEU A 40 13.27 -12.63 17.17
N GLY A 41 13.91 -13.79 17.00
CA GLY A 41 15.06 -14.24 17.79
C GLY A 41 16.32 -14.51 16.97
N SER A 42 16.31 -14.23 15.66
CA SER A 42 17.44 -14.49 14.76
C SER A 42 17.59 -13.38 13.72
N LYS A 43 18.81 -12.92 13.49
CA LYS A 43 19.08 -11.88 12.49
C LYS A 43 18.92 -12.44 11.08
N LEU A 44 18.52 -11.59 10.14
CA LEU A 44 18.50 -11.96 8.72
C LEU A 44 19.95 -12.01 8.20
N THR A 45 20.45 -13.21 7.93
CA THR A 45 21.79 -13.49 7.38
C THR A 45 21.71 -13.83 5.89
N GLN A 46 22.86 -13.81 5.20
CA GLN A 46 22.96 -14.17 3.78
C GLN A 46 22.49 -15.60 3.50
N GLU A 47 22.70 -16.54 4.42
CA GLU A 47 22.25 -17.93 4.29
C GLU A 47 20.73 -18.04 4.13
N TYR A 48 19.96 -17.24 4.88
CA TYR A 48 18.49 -17.23 4.78
C TYR A 48 18.01 -16.58 3.47
N ILE A 49 18.73 -15.56 2.99
CA ILE A 49 18.45 -14.92 1.70
C ILE A 49 18.70 -15.91 0.56
N PHE A 50 19.83 -16.63 0.61
CA PHE A 50 20.17 -17.65 -0.37
C PHE A 50 19.15 -18.80 -0.39
N LEU A 51 18.67 -19.21 0.79
CA LEU A 51 17.60 -20.22 0.89
C LEU A 51 16.33 -19.75 0.19
N ASP A 52 15.84 -18.54 0.46
CA ASP A 52 14.61 -18.04 -0.17
C ASP A 52 14.79 -17.86 -1.69
N PHE A 53 15.97 -17.44 -2.15
CA PHE A 53 16.28 -17.40 -3.57
C PHE A 53 16.25 -18.80 -4.21
N THR A 54 16.81 -19.80 -3.53
CA THR A 54 16.77 -21.20 -3.97
C THR A 54 15.33 -21.73 -4.05
N ILE A 55 14.48 -21.38 -3.09
CA ILE A 55 13.06 -21.73 -3.11
C ILE A 55 12.34 -21.08 -4.30
N GLY A 56 12.62 -19.81 -4.61
CA GLY A 56 12.09 -19.14 -5.79
C GLY A 56 12.51 -19.85 -7.09
N LEU A 57 13.78 -20.24 -7.21
CA LEU A 57 14.26 -21.04 -8.35
C LEU A 57 13.54 -22.40 -8.45
N LEU A 58 13.39 -23.11 -7.33
CA LEU A 58 12.66 -24.38 -7.31
C LEU A 58 11.19 -24.20 -7.70
N MET A 59 10.53 -23.14 -7.25
CA MET A 59 9.16 -22.81 -7.69
C MET A 59 9.09 -22.65 -9.21
N TYR A 60 10.06 -21.95 -9.82
CA TYR A 60 10.12 -21.78 -11.27
C TYR A 60 10.26 -23.13 -11.98
N PHE A 61 11.24 -23.95 -11.60
CA PHE A 61 11.48 -25.24 -12.26
C PHE A 61 10.34 -26.25 -12.07
N LEU A 62 9.62 -26.19 -10.94
CA LEU A 62 8.53 -27.13 -10.64
C LEU A 62 7.17 -26.68 -11.18
N SER A 63 6.92 -25.37 -11.27
CA SER A 63 5.65 -24.84 -11.80
C SER A 63 5.70 -24.50 -13.30
N ASN A 64 6.89 -24.42 -13.89
CA ASN A 64 7.12 -23.93 -15.27
C ASN A 64 6.52 -22.53 -15.56
N THR A 65 6.29 -21.71 -14.52
CA THR A 65 5.83 -20.33 -14.68
C THR A 65 6.66 -19.37 -13.84
N LEU A 66 6.78 -18.13 -14.32
CA LEU A 66 7.43 -17.05 -13.55
C LEU A 66 6.49 -16.38 -12.54
N ILE A 67 5.19 -16.70 -12.58
CA ILE A 67 4.19 -16.04 -11.73
C ILE A 67 4.43 -16.38 -10.25
N ALA A 68 4.44 -17.68 -9.91
CA ALA A 68 4.64 -18.15 -8.53
C ALA A 68 5.92 -17.59 -7.86
N PRO A 69 7.12 -17.67 -8.48
CA PRO A 69 8.33 -17.15 -7.85
C PRO A 69 8.33 -15.62 -7.70
N ILE A 70 7.73 -14.89 -8.64
CA ILE A 70 7.69 -13.41 -8.56
C ILE A 70 6.74 -12.95 -7.48
N ILE A 71 5.56 -13.57 -7.37
CA ILE A 71 4.63 -13.32 -6.27
C ILE A 71 5.31 -13.64 -4.93
N TYR A 72 5.96 -14.80 -4.82
CA TYR A 72 6.69 -15.18 -3.61
C TYR A 72 7.75 -14.16 -3.21
N ILE A 73 8.61 -13.74 -4.14
CA ILE A 73 9.70 -12.79 -3.85
C ILE A 73 9.15 -11.41 -3.50
N THR A 74 8.27 -10.87 -4.34
CA THR A 74 7.86 -9.45 -4.26
C THR A 74 6.73 -9.20 -3.26
N LEU A 75 5.84 -10.17 -3.05
CA LEU A 75 4.67 -10.02 -2.19
C LEU A 75 4.76 -10.77 -0.86
N ILE A 76 5.70 -11.72 -0.69
CA ILE A 76 5.95 -12.37 0.60
C ILE A 76 7.31 -11.99 1.16
N ILE A 77 8.39 -12.25 0.42
CA ILE A 77 9.76 -12.17 0.97
C ILE A 77 10.19 -10.72 1.20
N MET A 78 10.09 -9.85 0.20
CA MET A 78 10.51 -8.46 0.36
C MET A 78 9.71 -7.71 1.44
N PRO A 79 8.36 -7.83 1.52
CA PRO A 79 7.58 -7.24 2.62
C PRO A 79 7.93 -7.84 3.99
N ALA A 80 8.20 -9.15 4.08
CA ALA A 80 8.65 -9.74 5.35
C ALA A 80 10.03 -9.18 5.75
N TYR A 81 10.94 -9.03 4.79
CA TYR A 81 12.30 -8.54 5.04
C TYR A 81 12.32 -7.07 5.48
N SER A 82 11.47 -6.21 4.91
CA SER A 82 11.35 -4.81 5.39
C SER A 82 10.95 -4.78 6.86
N ILE A 83 9.99 -5.61 7.27
CA ILE A 83 9.53 -5.73 8.66
C ILE A 83 10.65 -6.28 9.56
N ILE A 84 11.31 -7.36 9.15
CA ILE A 84 12.42 -7.97 9.91
C ILE A 84 13.54 -6.95 10.13
N LYS A 85 13.99 -6.28 9.07
CA LYS A 85 15.07 -5.27 9.15
C LYS A 85 14.69 -4.08 10.01
N ALA A 86 13.42 -3.68 10.01
CA ALA A 86 12.95 -2.63 10.91
C ALA A 86 12.91 -3.09 12.36
N GLN A 87 12.58 -4.35 12.64
CA GLN A 87 12.56 -4.92 14.00
C GLN A 87 13.98 -5.14 14.58
N GLU A 88 15.02 -5.23 13.75
CA GLU A 88 16.42 -5.23 14.20
C GLU A 88 16.86 -3.88 14.81
N LYS A 89 16.12 -2.79 14.55
CA LYS A 89 16.41 -1.45 15.09
C LYS A 89 15.88 -1.31 16.52
N LYS A 90 16.59 -0.54 17.36
CA LYS A 90 16.17 -0.22 18.74
C LYS A 90 14.84 0.54 18.80
N VAL A 91 14.62 1.46 17.87
CA VAL A 91 13.39 2.25 17.74
C VAL A 91 12.86 2.06 16.32
N VAL A 92 11.58 1.71 16.22
CA VAL A 92 10.93 1.52 14.92
C VAL A 92 9.97 2.67 14.65
N ASN A 93 10.18 3.35 13.52
CA ASN A 93 9.24 4.30 12.94
C ASN A 93 8.21 3.49 12.12
N ASN A 94 7.05 3.21 12.72
CA ASN A 94 6.01 2.40 12.09
C ASN A 94 5.40 3.07 10.85
N PRO A 95 5.09 4.38 10.86
CA PRO A 95 4.60 5.05 9.67
C PRO A 95 5.52 4.91 8.46
N ASN A 96 6.83 5.10 8.63
CA ASN A 96 7.81 4.86 7.56
C ASN A 96 7.86 3.39 7.14
N LEU A 97 7.84 2.45 8.10
CA LEU A 97 7.80 1.02 7.79
C LEU A 97 6.56 0.64 6.96
N ILE A 98 5.40 1.22 7.25
CA ILE A 98 4.16 0.99 6.50
C ILE A 98 4.31 1.51 5.07
N LEU A 99 4.84 2.73 4.89
CA LEU A 99 5.07 3.31 3.57
C LEU A 99 6.05 2.46 2.74
N VAL A 100 7.18 2.06 3.32
CA VAL A 100 8.19 1.22 2.64
C VAL A 100 7.60 -0.14 2.27
N THR A 101 6.93 -0.80 3.22
CA THR A 101 6.33 -2.12 2.99
C THR A 101 5.22 -2.04 1.94
N GLY A 102 4.37 -1.02 1.99
CA GLY A 102 3.33 -0.78 0.98
C GLY A 102 3.91 -0.45 -0.39
N THR A 103 5.01 0.30 -0.47
CA THR A 103 5.70 0.59 -1.75
C THR A 103 6.31 -0.66 -2.36
N ILE A 104 6.89 -1.55 -1.55
CA ILE A 104 7.39 -2.86 -2.00
C ILE A 104 6.23 -3.70 -2.57
N ILE A 105 5.11 -3.78 -1.84
CA ILE A 105 3.92 -4.51 -2.28
C ILE A 105 3.39 -3.90 -3.60
N TRP A 106 3.33 -2.57 -3.69
CA TRP A 106 2.87 -1.86 -4.90
C TRP A 106 3.73 -2.20 -6.12
N GLY A 107 5.06 -2.13 -5.99
CA GLY A 107 5.98 -2.55 -7.06
C GLY A 107 5.80 -4.02 -7.43
N GLY A 108 5.58 -4.89 -6.44
CA GLY A 108 5.26 -6.31 -6.66
C GLY A 108 3.97 -6.53 -7.44
N LEU A 109 2.90 -5.80 -7.12
CA LEU A 109 1.61 -5.86 -7.84
C LEU A 109 1.74 -5.39 -9.29
N LEU A 110 2.51 -4.32 -9.54
CA LEU A 110 2.75 -3.82 -10.89
C LEU A 110 3.54 -4.84 -11.72
N LEU A 111 4.61 -5.41 -11.16
CA LEU A 111 5.38 -6.47 -11.82
C LEU A 111 4.54 -7.71 -12.09
N GLN A 112 3.74 -8.14 -11.11
CA GLN A 112 2.81 -9.26 -11.25
C GLN A 112 1.78 -8.99 -12.36
N GLY A 113 1.17 -7.80 -12.36
CA GLY A 113 0.18 -7.41 -13.37
C GLY A 113 0.76 -7.52 -14.79
N GLN A 114 1.96 -6.99 -15.01
CA GLN A 114 2.65 -7.08 -16.30
C GLN A 114 2.94 -8.52 -16.76
N LEU A 115 3.24 -9.41 -15.82
CA LEU A 115 3.53 -10.81 -16.14
C LEU A 115 2.25 -11.58 -16.47
N LEU A 116 1.18 -11.35 -15.72
CA LEU A 116 -0.10 -12.03 -15.93
C LEU A 116 -0.67 -11.79 -17.33
N VAL A 117 -0.39 -10.63 -17.94
CA VAL A 117 -0.81 -10.34 -19.33
C VAL A 117 -0.31 -11.42 -20.29
N ARG A 118 0.91 -11.93 -20.08
CA ARG A 118 1.50 -13.00 -20.92
C ARG A 118 0.78 -14.34 -20.78
N TYR A 119 -0.01 -14.52 -19.74
CA TYR A 119 -0.79 -15.72 -19.45
C TYR A 119 -2.30 -15.50 -19.69
N GLY A 120 -2.67 -14.40 -20.36
CA GLY A 120 -4.05 -14.10 -20.73
C GLY A 120 -4.90 -13.45 -19.64
N TYR A 121 -4.29 -13.01 -18.53
CA TYR A 121 -4.98 -12.32 -17.43
C TYR A 121 -4.48 -10.88 -17.29
N SER A 122 -5.37 -9.91 -17.07
CA SER A 122 -4.98 -8.52 -16.90
C SER A 122 -5.72 -7.86 -15.75
N TYR A 123 -4.99 -7.47 -14.71
CA TYR A 123 -5.55 -6.66 -13.62
C TYR A 123 -6.07 -5.30 -14.09
N TYR A 124 -5.48 -4.78 -15.18
CA TYR A 124 -5.94 -3.54 -15.78
C TYR A 124 -7.31 -3.72 -16.45
N GLU A 125 -7.52 -4.82 -17.19
CA GLU A 125 -8.82 -5.10 -17.81
C GLU A 125 -9.91 -5.36 -16.76
N GLU A 126 -9.61 -6.14 -15.72
CA GLU A 126 -10.53 -6.34 -14.59
C GLU A 126 -10.89 -5.02 -13.88
N TYR A 127 -9.90 -4.14 -13.71
CA TYR A 127 -10.12 -2.81 -13.14
C TYR A 127 -10.99 -1.95 -14.06
N LYS A 128 -10.74 -1.97 -15.37
CA LYS A 128 -11.54 -1.26 -16.36
C LYS A 128 -13.00 -1.72 -16.33
N ILE A 129 -13.24 -3.04 -16.31
CA ILE A 129 -14.59 -3.61 -16.19
C ILE A 129 -15.29 -3.11 -14.91
N LEU A 130 -14.57 -3.02 -13.79
CA LEU A 130 -15.13 -2.51 -12.54
C LEU A 130 -15.52 -1.03 -12.63
N ILE A 131 -14.68 -0.20 -13.27
CA ILE A 131 -15.00 1.21 -13.53
C ILE A 131 -16.20 1.34 -14.47
N GLU A 132 -16.24 0.57 -15.56
CA GLU A 132 -17.36 0.54 -16.49
C GLU A 132 -18.66 0.16 -15.76
N GLN A 133 -18.65 -0.89 -14.94
CA GLN A 133 -19.81 -1.32 -14.15
C GLN A 133 -20.26 -0.28 -13.13
N PHE A 134 -19.32 0.41 -12.48
CA PHE A 134 -19.63 1.48 -11.53
C PHE A 134 -20.27 2.69 -12.22
N LEU A 135 -19.85 3.01 -13.44
CA LEU A 135 -20.36 4.13 -14.22
C LEU A 135 -21.61 3.77 -15.05
N ASN A 136 -21.89 2.49 -15.30
CA ASN A 136 -23.02 2.02 -16.10
C ASN A 136 -24.39 2.59 -15.69
N PRO A 137 -24.76 2.66 -14.39
CA PRO A 137 -26.03 3.27 -13.97
C PRO A 137 -26.17 4.75 -14.34
N ILE A 138 -25.05 5.42 -14.65
CA ILE A 138 -24.97 6.84 -14.96
C ILE A 138 -24.91 7.05 -16.49
N LYS A 139 -24.43 6.05 -17.25
CA LYS A 139 -24.30 6.08 -18.73
C LYS A 139 -25.63 6.07 -19.49
N GLU A 140 -26.75 5.75 -18.85
CA GLU A 140 -28.08 5.73 -19.49
C GLU A 140 -28.68 7.13 -19.74
N ASP A 141 -28.03 8.21 -19.26
CA ASP A 141 -28.43 9.60 -19.54
C ASP A 141 -27.80 10.13 -20.85
N PRO A 142 -28.60 10.40 -21.90
CA PRO A 142 -28.11 10.86 -23.21
C PRO A 142 -27.38 12.22 -23.17
N ASN A 143 -27.60 13.04 -22.14
CA ASN A 143 -27.09 14.41 -22.08
C ASN A 143 -25.60 14.53 -21.69
N HIS A 144 -24.94 13.42 -21.34
CA HIS A 144 -23.65 13.46 -20.65
C HIS A 144 -22.57 12.53 -21.27
N GLN A 145 -22.80 11.98 -22.47
CA GLN A 145 -21.89 11.00 -23.10
C GLN A 145 -20.42 11.43 -23.21
N ILE A 146 -20.13 12.68 -23.59
CA ILE A 146 -18.74 13.19 -23.73
C ILE A 146 -18.08 13.38 -22.36
N PHE A 147 -18.84 13.86 -21.36
CA PHE A 147 -18.37 14.01 -19.98
C PHE A 147 -18.02 12.63 -19.36
N TYR A 148 -18.75 11.58 -19.72
CA TYR A 148 -18.50 10.23 -19.23
C TYR A 148 -17.26 9.58 -19.81
N GLN A 149 -16.99 9.75 -21.10
CA GLN A 149 -15.77 9.22 -21.73
C GLN A 149 -14.52 9.80 -21.06
N GLY A 150 -14.49 11.12 -20.83
CA GLY A 150 -13.37 11.76 -20.13
C GLY A 150 -13.22 11.30 -18.67
N ILE A 151 -14.32 11.04 -17.96
CA ILE A 151 -14.28 10.51 -16.59
C ILE A 151 -13.77 9.06 -16.57
N GLU A 152 -14.26 8.22 -17.47
CA GLU A 152 -13.84 6.81 -17.56
C GLU A 152 -12.34 6.71 -17.86
N GLU A 153 -11.86 7.45 -18.87
CA GLU A 153 -10.45 7.52 -19.21
C GLU A 153 -9.59 8.00 -18.04
N LEU A 154 -10.07 9.01 -17.30
CA LEU A 154 -9.40 9.48 -16.08
C LEU A 154 -9.32 8.37 -15.03
N PHE A 155 -10.43 7.71 -14.67
CA PHE A 155 -10.43 6.65 -13.66
C PHE A 155 -9.54 5.47 -14.06
N VAL A 156 -9.60 5.05 -15.32
CA VAL A 156 -8.77 3.97 -15.86
C VAL A 156 -7.28 4.35 -15.81
N SER A 157 -6.92 5.60 -16.14
CA SER A 157 -5.54 6.09 -16.08
C SER A 157 -4.94 6.09 -14.66
N LEU A 158 -5.80 6.13 -13.63
CA LEU A 158 -5.41 6.12 -12.20
C LEU A 158 -5.21 4.71 -11.63
N TYR A 159 -5.22 3.68 -12.48
CA TYR A 159 -5.00 2.28 -12.08
C TYR A 159 -3.74 2.08 -11.20
N PRO A 160 -2.53 2.57 -11.58
CA PRO A 160 -1.34 2.41 -10.74
C PRO A 160 -1.50 3.04 -9.35
N SER A 161 -2.14 4.20 -9.26
CA SER A 161 -2.37 4.89 -7.99
C SER A 161 -3.41 4.19 -7.12
N THR A 162 -4.42 3.58 -7.74
CA THR A 162 -5.41 2.75 -7.03
C THR A 162 -4.76 1.49 -6.44
N LEU A 163 -3.85 0.86 -7.19
CA LEU A 163 -3.03 -0.23 -6.66
C LEU A 163 -2.15 0.24 -5.49
N PHE A 164 -1.61 1.45 -5.55
CA PHE A 164 -0.80 2.00 -4.45
C PHE A 164 -1.62 2.15 -3.17
N MET A 165 -2.85 2.64 -3.24
CA MET A 165 -3.75 2.72 -2.08
C MET A 165 -4.00 1.33 -1.45
N SER A 166 -4.32 0.34 -2.28
CA SER A 166 -4.50 -1.05 -1.84
C SER A 166 -3.22 -1.62 -1.21
N ALA A 167 -2.07 -1.34 -1.81
CA ALA A 167 -0.77 -1.78 -1.32
C ALA A 167 -0.38 -1.13 0.01
N LEU A 168 -0.71 0.15 0.23
CA LEU A 168 -0.55 0.82 1.52
C LEU A 168 -1.41 0.17 2.60
N LEU A 169 -2.67 -0.16 2.29
CA LEU A 169 -3.54 -0.87 3.22
C LEU A 169 -2.98 -2.26 3.58
N MET A 170 -2.49 -3.01 2.58
CA MET A 170 -1.81 -4.29 2.82
C MET A 170 -0.53 -4.12 3.64
N GLY A 171 0.25 -3.06 3.39
CA GLY A 171 1.43 -2.72 4.19
C GLY A 171 1.08 -2.41 5.65
N LEU A 172 0.01 -1.65 5.89
CA LEU A 172 -0.52 -1.39 7.23
C LEU A 172 -0.91 -2.69 7.93
N LEU A 173 -1.71 -3.54 7.26
CA LEU A 173 -2.14 -4.82 7.80
C LEU A 173 -0.94 -5.74 8.09
N ALA A 174 0.02 -5.83 7.17
CA ALA A 174 1.23 -6.63 7.36
C ALA A 174 2.01 -6.16 8.58
N VAL A 175 2.21 -4.85 8.76
CA VAL A 175 2.89 -4.32 9.95
C VAL A 175 2.09 -4.60 11.22
N VAL A 176 0.78 -4.38 11.23
CA VAL A 176 -0.08 -4.59 12.40
C VAL A 176 -0.13 -6.05 12.82
N VAL A 177 -0.34 -6.98 11.88
CA VAL A 177 -0.45 -8.42 12.16
C VAL A 177 0.88 -9.00 12.67
N ASN A 178 2.01 -8.44 12.22
CA ASN A 178 3.35 -8.86 12.64
C ASN A 178 3.82 -8.23 13.97
N ARG A 179 3.04 -7.34 14.57
CA ARG A 179 3.35 -6.72 15.86
C ARG A 179 2.76 -7.51 17.02
N ARG A 180 3.47 -7.49 18.16
CA ARG A 180 2.91 -8.02 19.42
C ARG A 180 1.78 -7.12 19.89
N ARG A 181 0.74 -7.67 20.54
CA ARG A 181 -0.41 -6.90 21.06
C ARG A 181 -0.01 -5.65 21.87
N LYS A 182 1.00 -5.76 22.73
CA LYS A 182 1.50 -4.63 23.55
C LYS A 182 2.14 -3.51 22.73
N GLN A 183 2.59 -3.79 21.51
CA GLN A 183 3.21 -2.80 20.60
C GLN A 183 2.19 -2.15 19.65
N LEU A 184 0.95 -2.66 19.59
CA LEU A 184 -0.10 -2.08 18.73
C LEU A 184 -0.45 -0.65 19.14
N HIS A 185 -0.45 -0.37 20.44
CA HIS A 185 -0.69 0.98 20.94
C HIS A 185 0.35 1.96 20.41
N LEU A 186 1.63 1.58 20.43
CA LEU A 186 2.73 2.40 19.90
C LEU A 186 2.58 2.65 18.39
N VAL A 187 2.12 1.65 17.63
CA VAL A 187 1.85 1.82 16.19
C VAL A 187 0.79 2.91 15.98
N MET A 188 -0.32 2.84 16.72
CA MET A 188 -1.41 3.81 16.61
C MET A 188 -0.99 5.20 17.07
N GLU A 189 -0.24 5.32 18.17
CA GLU A 189 0.31 6.60 18.63
C GLU A 189 1.20 7.25 17.57
N GLN A 190 2.10 6.48 16.97
CA GLN A 190 2.96 6.97 15.90
C GLN A 190 2.18 7.33 14.63
N LEU A 191 1.10 6.59 14.30
CA LEU A 191 0.22 6.92 13.17
C LEU A 191 -0.57 8.22 13.41
N LEU A 192 -0.99 8.48 14.66
CA LEU A 192 -1.66 9.74 15.02
C LEU A 192 -0.66 10.91 15.18
N ALA A 193 0.63 10.60 15.25
CA ALA A 193 1.69 11.56 15.48
C ALA A 193 2.77 11.50 14.40
N PHE A 194 2.42 11.25 13.14
CA PHE A 194 3.31 11.49 12.00
C PHE A 194 2.81 12.62 11.11
N ARG A 195 3.73 13.20 10.34
CA ARG A 195 3.45 14.08 9.22
C ARG A 195 4.36 13.74 8.04
N LEU A 196 3.96 14.16 6.84
CA LEU A 196 4.80 14.06 5.66
C LEU A 196 5.92 15.11 5.70
N SER A 197 7.05 14.78 5.08
CA SER A 197 8.16 15.71 4.86
C SER A 197 7.79 16.76 3.81
N LYS A 198 8.41 17.95 3.90
CA LYS A 198 8.28 18.99 2.86
C LYS A 198 8.78 18.53 1.49
N GLY A 199 9.57 17.47 1.42
CA GLY A 199 10.01 16.86 0.15
C GLY A 199 8.84 16.37 -0.71
N ILE A 200 7.71 15.99 -0.09
CA ILE A 200 6.50 15.60 -0.84
C ILE A 200 5.94 16.76 -1.69
N LEU A 201 6.15 18.02 -1.27
CA LEU A 201 5.72 19.20 -2.03
C LEU A 201 6.58 19.42 -3.27
N LEU A 202 7.88 19.08 -3.20
CA LEU A 202 8.75 19.10 -4.37
C LEU A 202 8.33 18.01 -5.37
N LEU A 203 8.00 16.80 -4.88
CA LEU A 203 7.45 15.74 -5.72
C LEU A 203 6.12 16.15 -6.36
N ALA A 204 5.26 16.88 -5.64
CA ALA A 204 4.02 17.42 -6.18
C ALA A 204 4.28 18.44 -7.30
N LEU A 205 5.26 19.33 -7.11
CA LEU A 205 5.66 20.28 -8.14
C LEU A 205 6.18 19.56 -9.39
N VAL A 206 7.03 18.55 -9.23
CA VAL A 206 7.51 17.73 -10.35
C VAL A 206 6.34 17.06 -11.07
N ALA A 207 5.41 16.45 -10.33
CA ALA A 207 4.22 15.82 -10.91
C ALA A 207 3.38 16.81 -11.74
N ILE A 208 3.15 18.02 -11.22
CA ILE A 208 2.41 19.08 -11.92
C ILE A 208 3.15 19.53 -13.19
N LEU A 209 4.48 19.65 -13.15
CA LEU A 209 5.28 20.02 -14.31
C LEU A 209 5.28 18.95 -15.40
N MET A 210 5.04 17.68 -15.07
CA MET A 210 4.94 16.59 -16.04
C MET A 210 3.60 16.56 -16.78
N LEU A 211 2.52 17.10 -16.20
CA LEU A 211 1.18 17.10 -16.82
C LEU A 211 1.13 17.78 -18.20
N PRO A 212 1.72 18.97 -18.44
CA PRO A 212 1.70 19.60 -19.76
C PRO A 212 2.75 19.04 -20.75
N MET A 213 3.57 18.05 -20.37
CA MET A 213 4.69 17.55 -21.19
C MET A 213 4.25 16.49 -22.21
N HIS A 214 3.38 16.85 -23.15
CA HIS A 214 2.85 15.93 -24.15
C HIS A 214 3.92 15.41 -25.15
N GLU A 215 5.07 16.07 -25.24
CA GLU A 215 6.18 15.66 -26.12
C GLU A 215 6.97 14.46 -25.57
N ILE A 216 6.89 14.20 -24.26
CA ILE A 216 7.61 13.10 -23.61
C ILE A 216 6.63 11.95 -23.40
N GLN A 217 6.94 10.80 -24.01
CA GLN A 217 6.11 9.60 -23.92
C GLN A 217 5.86 9.21 -22.44
N TYR A 218 4.59 9.03 -22.08
CA TYR A 218 4.11 8.66 -20.75
C TYR A 218 4.32 9.70 -19.62
N ALA A 219 4.83 10.90 -19.91
CA ALA A 219 5.09 11.88 -18.86
C ALA A 219 3.81 12.35 -18.17
N GLU A 220 2.75 12.61 -18.94
CA GLU A 220 1.46 13.03 -18.43
C GLU A 220 0.85 11.98 -17.50
N GLU A 221 0.84 10.71 -17.91
CA GLU A 221 0.27 9.59 -17.15
C GLU A 221 1.06 9.33 -15.86
N VAL A 222 2.40 9.43 -15.92
CA VAL A 222 3.27 9.34 -14.73
C VAL A 222 3.01 10.52 -13.79
N GLY A 223 2.88 11.74 -14.32
CA GLY A 223 2.56 12.94 -13.56
C GLY A 223 1.22 12.84 -12.85
N ALA A 224 0.17 12.41 -13.56
CA ALA A 224 -1.18 12.23 -13.03
C ALA A 224 -1.21 11.19 -11.90
N ASN A 225 -0.56 10.03 -12.11
CA ASN A 225 -0.48 8.99 -11.08
C ASN A 225 0.33 9.43 -9.86
N LEU A 226 1.48 10.10 -10.06
CA LEU A 226 2.28 10.60 -8.95
C LEU A 226 1.50 11.65 -8.14
N LEU A 227 0.77 12.53 -8.81
CA LEU A 227 -0.08 13.53 -8.14
C LEU A 227 -1.19 12.86 -7.32
N PHE A 228 -1.83 11.83 -7.86
CA PHE A 228 -2.88 11.10 -7.15
C PHE A 228 -2.33 10.31 -5.95
N ILE A 229 -1.15 9.69 -6.08
CA ILE A 229 -0.43 9.08 -4.96
C ILE A 229 -0.15 10.11 -3.85
N ILE A 230 0.31 11.31 -4.21
CA ILE A 230 0.55 12.39 -3.26
C ILE A 230 -0.76 12.83 -2.59
N PHE A 231 -1.86 12.92 -3.34
CA PHE A 231 -3.18 13.21 -2.79
C PHE A 231 -3.63 12.15 -1.78
N ILE A 232 -3.45 10.86 -2.09
CA ILE A 232 -3.72 9.75 -1.15
C ILE A 232 -2.89 9.93 0.13
N LEU A 233 -1.60 10.25 0.02
CA LEU A 233 -0.72 10.44 1.17
C LEU A 233 -1.16 11.64 2.03
N PHE A 234 -1.49 12.79 1.43
CA PHE A 234 -2.03 13.93 2.16
C PHE A 234 -3.35 13.59 2.82
N TYR A 235 -4.24 12.90 2.12
CA TYR A 235 -5.53 12.48 2.66
C TYR A 235 -5.36 11.58 3.89
N ILE A 236 -4.50 10.55 3.82
CA ILE A 236 -4.23 9.65 4.95
C ILE A 236 -3.59 10.41 6.11
N SER A 237 -2.55 11.21 5.85
CA SER A 237 -1.89 12.01 6.88
C SER A 237 -2.86 12.98 7.55
N GLY A 238 -3.74 13.61 6.78
CA GLY A 238 -4.73 14.54 7.28
C GLY A 238 -5.84 13.86 8.07
N LEU A 239 -6.32 12.70 7.62
CA LEU A 239 -7.26 11.86 8.37
C LEU A 239 -6.71 11.53 9.75
N PHE A 240 -5.48 10.99 9.82
CA PHE A 240 -4.85 10.69 11.10
C PHE A 240 -4.57 11.96 11.93
N GLY A 241 -4.28 13.08 11.28
CA GLY A 241 -4.13 14.37 11.95
C GLY A 241 -5.40 14.86 12.63
N ILE A 242 -6.53 14.76 11.94
CA ILE A 242 -7.82 15.15 12.50
C ILE A 242 -8.22 14.20 13.64
N ILE A 243 -8.06 12.88 13.45
CA ILE A 243 -8.32 11.89 14.52
C ILE A 243 -7.42 12.18 15.73
N SER A 244 -6.13 12.48 15.52
CA SER A 244 -5.20 12.85 16.58
C SER A 244 -5.70 14.05 17.38
N HIS A 245 -6.21 15.07 16.69
CA HIS A 245 -6.81 16.23 17.33
C HIS A 245 -8.00 15.84 18.22
N VAL A 246 -8.95 15.05 17.68
CA VAL A 246 -10.12 14.57 18.45
C VAL A 246 -9.70 13.74 19.66
N THR A 247 -8.71 12.86 19.52
CA THR A 247 -8.25 12.00 20.63
C THR A 247 -7.60 12.78 21.76
N LYS A 248 -7.04 13.96 21.48
CA LYS A 248 -6.41 14.85 22.47
C LYS A 248 -7.37 15.80 23.17
N LEU A 249 -8.62 15.94 22.69
CA LEU A 249 -9.62 16.77 23.36
C LEU A 249 -9.99 16.19 24.73
N ASP A 250 -10.34 17.04 25.68
CA ASP A 250 -10.82 16.65 27.02
C ASP A 250 -12.28 16.21 26.98
N LEU A 251 -12.55 15.13 26.24
CA LEU A 251 -13.87 14.54 26.03
C LEU A 251 -13.90 13.10 26.57
N SER A 252 -15.09 12.61 26.96
CA SER A 252 -15.26 11.21 27.35
C SER A 252 -14.95 10.27 26.18
N THR A 253 -14.48 9.05 26.47
CA THR A 253 -14.10 8.05 25.45
C THR A 253 -15.24 7.77 24.46
N THR A 254 -16.48 7.68 24.96
CA THR A 254 -17.68 7.46 24.13
C THR A 254 -17.91 8.61 23.16
N LEU A 255 -17.71 9.85 23.60
CA LEU A 255 -17.92 11.03 22.77
C LEU A 255 -16.79 11.21 21.74
N LYS A 256 -15.54 10.86 22.10
CA LYS A 256 -14.42 10.77 21.15
C LYS A 256 -14.72 9.76 20.05
N LEU A 257 -15.20 8.57 20.41
CA LEU A 257 -15.58 7.53 19.45
C LEU A 257 -16.70 8.03 18.53
N ALA A 258 -17.75 8.65 19.07
CA ALA A 258 -18.84 9.22 18.28
C ALA A 258 -18.33 10.27 17.29
N CYS A 259 -17.44 11.17 17.71
CA CYS A 259 -16.83 12.17 16.82
C CYS A 259 -16.02 11.52 15.70
N ILE A 260 -15.22 10.49 16.00
CA ILE A 260 -14.44 9.75 14.99
C ILE A 260 -15.36 9.05 13.99
N VAL A 261 -16.41 8.38 14.46
CA VAL A 261 -17.40 7.71 13.60
C VAL A 261 -18.11 8.72 12.71
N MET A 262 -18.59 9.84 13.26
CA MET A 262 -19.20 10.91 12.47
C MET A 262 -18.24 11.50 11.45
N LEU A 263 -16.97 11.68 11.81
CA LEU A 263 -15.94 12.14 10.89
C LEU A 263 -15.78 11.17 9.72
N ILE A 264 -15.66 9.87 9.99
CA ILE A 264 -15.55 8.81 8.98
C ILE A 264 -16.78 8.79 8.07
N LEU A 265 -17.98 8.96 8.63
CA LEU A 265 -19.24 9.02 7.87
C LEU A 265 -19.36 10.28 7.00
N LEU A 266 -18.71 11.38 7.37
CA LEU A 266 -18.68 12.62 6.58
C LEU A 266 -17.62 12.61 5.47
N LEU A 267 -16.65 11.69 5.51
CA LEU A 267 -15.58 11.59 4.51
C LEU A 267 -16.07 11.44 3.06
N PRO A 268 -17.12 10.66 2.76
CA PRO A 268 -17.63 10.55 1.39
C PRO A 268 -18.26 11.85 0.89
N VAL A 269 -18.75 12.70 1.81
CA VAL A 269 -19.43 13.96 1.48
C VAL A 269 -18.45 15.12 1.35
N VAL A 270 -17.41 15.16 2.20
CA VAL A 270 -16.41 16.24 2.20
C VAL A 270 -14.99 15.66 2.18
N PRO A 271 -14.57 14.98 1.09
CA PRO A 271 -13.27 14.34 1.00
C PRO A 271 -12.10 15.34 0.96
N ILE A 272 -12.37 16.61 0.67
CA ILE A 272 -11.35 17.66 0.57
C ILE A 272 -10.76 18.03 1.95
N LEU A 273 -11.52 17.88 3.05
CA LEU A 273 -11.09 18.33 4.37
C LEU A 273 -9.82 17.61 4.87
N PRO A 274 -9.75 16.26 4.89
CA PRO A 274 -8.52 15.55 5.23
C PRO A 274 -7.35 15.94 4.33
N LEU A 275 -7.58 16.08 3.02
CA LEU A 275 -6.52 16.43 2.08
C LEU A 275 -5.91 17.80 2.39
N LEU A 276 -6.74 18.83 2.57
CA LEU A 276 -6.27 20.17 2.95
C LEU A 276 -5.55 20.14 4.30
N TYR A 277 -6.09 19.44 5.29
CA TYR A 277 -5.46 19.32 6.60
C TYR A 277 -4.06 18.71 6.49
N GLY A 278 -3.90 17.61 5.75
CA GLY A 278 -2.61 16.95 5.54
C GLY A 278 -1.60 17.83 4.80
N PHE A 279 -2.05 18.56 3.78
CA PHE A 279 -1.22 19.53 3.06
C PHE A 279 -0.73 20.66 3.97
N PHE A 280 -1.65 21.28 4.71
CA PHE A 280 -1.36 22.38 5.62
C PHE A 280 -0.45 21.96 6.77
N ASP A 281 -0.67 20.79 7.38
CA ASP A 281 0.18 20.26 8.44
C ASP A 281 1.59 19.89 7.95
N THR A 282 1.73 19.51 6.68
CA THR A 282 3.05 19.29 6.06
C THR A 282 3.86 20.58 5.96
N ILE A 283 3.22 21.69 5.57
CA ILE A 283 3.87 23.01 5.41
C ILE A 283 4.22 23.62 6.78
N PHE A 284 3.22 23.70 7.66
CA PHE A 284 3.28 24.52 8.87
C PHE A 284 3.53 23.75 10.16
N ASN A 285 3.36 22.42 10.16
CA ASN A 285 3.49 21.58 11.36
C ASN A 285 2.60 22.03 12.53
N PHE A 286 1.29 22.21 12.30
CA PHE A 286 0.37 22.70 13.33
C PHE A 286 0.33 21.80 14.56
N ARG A 287 0.50 20.49 14.37
CA ARG A 287 0.51 19.51 15.45
C ARG A 287 1.85 19.41 16.20
N ARG A 288 2.89 20.12 15.75
CA ARG A 288 4.27 20.08 16.29
C ARG A 288 4.82 18.65 16.42
N VAL A 289 4.62 17.88 15.36
CA VAL A 289 4.97 16.46 15.31
C VAL A 289 6.45 16.29 14.98
N GLU A 290 7.11 15.37 15.71
CA GLU A 290 8.51 15.00 15.52
C GLU A 290 8.72 13.91 14.44
N LEU A 291 7.76 13.00 14.27
CA LEU A 291 7.87 11.93 13.26
C LEU A 291 7.55 12.48 11.88
N VAL A 292 8.59 12.62 11.07
CA VAL A 292 8.52 13.03 9.66
C VAL A 292 8.84 11.83 8.79
N ILE A 293 8.02 11.61 7.75
CA ILE A 293 8.19 10.55 6.75
C ILE A 293 8.55 11.17 5.39
#